data_AF-A0A7K1UUV7-F1
#
_entry.id   AF-A0A7K1UUV7-F1
#
_cell.length_a   1.000
_cell.length_b   1.000
_cell.length_c   1.000
_cell.angle_alpha   90.00
_cell.angle_beta   90.00
_cell.angle_gamma   90.00
#
_symmetry.space_group_name_H-M   'P 1'
#
loop_
_entity.id
_entity.type
_entity.pdbx_description
1 polymer ?
#
loop_
_entity_poly.entity_id
_entity_poly.type
_entity_poly.pdbx_seq_one_letter_code
_entity_poly.pdbx_strand_id
1 'polypeptide(L)'
;MDGLNDVEIRAVREIIDAVEDRLRHMEITGTPAPAPRSEIYATVICAVIASARASGHHGSGSIAQAPLLDEILIGSNPEPWRTPIHPTLIDKALTP
;
A
#
# COMPACT_ATOMS: atom_id res chain seq x y z
N MET A 1 18.80 -15.33 8.14
CA MET A 1 18.03 -14.08 8.33
C MET A 1 17.63 -13.46 6.99
N ASP A 2 18.01 -14.06 5.86
CA ASP A 2 17.77 -13.49 4.51
C ASP A 2 16.32 -13.60 4.06
N GLY A 3 15.61 -14.66 4.46
CA GLY A 3 14.21 -14.89 4.04
C GLY A 3 13.20 -13.83 4.51
N LEU A 4 13.42 -13.14 5.63
CA LEU A 4 12.53 -12.07 6.08
C LEU A 4 12.70 -10.82 5.19
N ASN A 5 13.94 -10.48 4.85
CA ASN A 5 14.23 -9.36 3.96
C ASN A 5 13.73 -9.65 2.53
N ASP A 6 13.85 -10.88 2.05
CA ASP A 6 13.33 -11.28 0.73
C ASP A 6 11.80 -11.18 0.66
N VAL A 7 11.11 -11.54 1.75
CA VAL A 7 9.64 -11.41 1.85
C VAL A 7 9.22 -9.94 1.84
N GLU A 8 9.90 -9.07 2.59
CA GLU A 8 9.62 -7.63 2.61
C GLU A 8 9.92 -6.98 1.25
N ILE A 9 11.05 -7.32 0.61
CA ILE A 9 11.40 -6.83 -0.72
C ILE A 9 10.35 -7.29 -1.74
N ARG A 10 9.89 -8.54 -1.67
CA ARG A 10 8.83 -9.03 -2.55
C ARG A 10 7.53 -8.25 -2.34
N ALA A 11 7.11 -8.03 -1.10
CA ALA A 11 5.91 -7.27 -0.80
C ALA A 11 6.00 -5.83 -1.34
N VAL A 12 7.15 -5.16 -1.18
CA VAL A 12 7.36 -3.82 -1.75
C VAL A 12 7.29 -3.82 -3.28
N ARG A 13 7.85 -4.84 -3.95
CA ARG A 13 7.75 -4.97 -5.41
C ARG A 13 6.31 -5.17 -5.87
N GLU A 14 5.55 -6.03 -5.18
CA GLU A 14 4.14 -6.28 -5.48
C GLU A 14 3.30 -5.00 -5.34
N ILE A 15 3.58 -4.16 -4.33
CA ILE A 15 2.95 -2.83 -4.18
C ILE A 15 3.27 -1.94 -5.38
N ILE A 16 4.55 -1.85 -5.76
CA ILE A 16 4.98 -0.99 -6.88
C ILE A 16 4.32 -1.44 -8.19
N ASP A 17 4.32 -2.75 -8.47
CA ASP A 17 3.75 -3.31 -9.69
C ASP A 17 2.23 -3.08 -9.75
N ALA A 18 1.51 -3.29 -8.65
CA ALA A 18 0.06 -3.02 -8.58
C ALA A 18 -0.29 -1.54 -8.77
N VAL A 19 0.49 -0.63 -8.18
CA VAL A 19 0.31 0.82 -8.35
C VAL A 19 0.62 1.23 -9.79
N GLU A 20 1.70 0.71 -10.37
CA GLU A 20 2.10 1.01 -11.75
C GLU A 20 1.06 0.53 -12.77
N ASP A 21 0.50 -0.67 -12.60
CA ASP A 21 -0.57 -1.18 -13.46
C ASP A 21 -1.80 -0.27 -13.43
N ARG A 22 -2.12 0.27 -12.26
CA ARG A 22 -3.24 1.20 -12.10
C ARG A 22 -2.97 2.57 -12.72
N LEU A 23 -1.77 3.11 -12.55
CA LEU A 23 -1.37 4.36 -13.20
C LEU A 23 -1.39 4.23 -14.73
N ARG A 24 -0.90 3.10 -15.26
CA ARG A 24 -1.00 2.78 -16.68
C ARG A 24 -2.45 2.68 -17.16
N HIS A 25 -3.34 2.08 -16.37
CA HIS A 25 -4.77 2.03 -16.69
C HIS A 25 -5.41 3.44 -16.74
N MET A 26 -5.04 4.33 -15.80
CA MET A 26 -5.48 5.72 -15.81
C MET A 26 -5.00 6.45 -17.07
N GLU A 27 -3.73 6.28 -17.44
CA GLU A 27 -3.16 6.86 -18.67
C GLU A 27 -3.88 6.36 -19.93
N ILE A 28 -4.16 5.07 -20.03
CA ILE A 28 -4.92 4.46 -21.15
C ILE A 28 -6.34 5.01 -21.24
N THR A 29 -6.98 5.27 -20.10
CA THR A 29 -8.35 5.82 -20.03
C THR A 29 -8.38 7.35 -20.17
N GLY A 30 -7.23 8.00 -20.38
CA GLY A 30 -7.11 9.45 -20.54
C GLY A 30 -7.23 10.23 -19.22
N THR A 31 -7.18 9.54 -18.08
CA THR A 31 -7.17 10.17 -16.75
C THR A 31 -5.72 10.45 -16.34
N PRO A 32 -5.33 11.73 -16.12
CA PRO A 32 -3.97 12.03 -15.70
C PRO A 32 -3.72 11.55 -14.27
N ALA A 33 -2.49 11.11 -14.01
CA ALA A 33 -2.04 10.80 -12.66
C ALA A 33 -2.17 12.05 -11.75
N PRO A 34 -2.65 11.89 -10.50
CA PRO A 34 -2.89 13.03 -9.61
C PRO A 34 -1.62 13.69 -9.07
N ALA A 35 -0.46 13.01 -9.18
CA ALA A 35 0.84 13.48 -8.73
C ALA A 35 1.96 12.79 -9.54
N PRO A 36 3.23 13.21 -9.44
CA PRO A 36 4.37 12.47 -9.99
C PRO A 36 4.40 11.02 -9.49
N ARG A 37 4.75 10.07 -10.36
CA ARG A 37 4.74 8.62 -10.03
C ARG A 37 5.57 8.29 -8.79
N SER A 38 6.74 8.92 -8.64
CA SER A 38 7.60 8.74 -7.47
C SER A 38 6.92 9.12 -6.15
N GLU A 39 6.12 10.19 -6.16
CA GLU A 39 5.34 10.63 -5.00
C GLU A 39 4.21 9.65 -4.67
N ILE A 40 3.55 9.12 -5.70
CA ILE A 40 2.51 8.11 -5.55
C ILE A 40 3.09 6.83 -4.93
N TYR A 41 4.19 6.29 -5.45
CA TYR A 41 4.81 5.09 -4.87
C TYR A 41 5.21 5.31 -3.41
N ALA A 42 5.87 6.44 -3.11
CA ALA A 42 6.31 6.76 -1.75
C ALA A 42 5.11 6.86 -0.79
N THR A 43 4.03 7.50 -1.21
CA THR A 43 2.81 7.66 -0.41
C THR A 43 2.18 6.31 -0.10
N VAL A 44 2.03 5.46 -1.11
CA VAL A 44 1.45 4.11 -0.93
C VAL A 44 2.33 3.27 -0.01
N ILE A 45 3.64 3.23 -0.24
CA ILE A 45 4.58 2.46 0.60
C ILE A 45 4.52 2.93 2.06
N CYS A 46 4.52 4.24 2.31
CA CYS A 46 4.38 4.79 3.66
C CYS A 46 3.05 4.40 4.31
N ALA A 47 1.94 4.41 3.56
CA ALA A 47 0.63 4.00 4.06
C ALA A 47 0.60 2.50 4.42
N VAL A 48 1.20 1.64 3.60
CA VAL A 48 1.28 0.20 3.88
C VAL A 48 2.15 -0.07 5.12
N ILE A 49 3.30 0.60 5.25
CA ILE A 49 4.14 0.52 6.45
C ILE A 49 3.39 0.98 7.69
N ALA A 50 2.62 2.07 7.60
CA ALA A 50 1.80 2.56 8.71
C ALA A 50 0.70 1.54 9.08
N SER A 51 0.06 0.92 8.09
CA SER A 51 -0.93 -0.14 8.28
C SER A 51 -0.32 -1.38 8.96
N ALA A 52 0.86 -1.83 8.49
CA ALA A 52 1.62 -2.93 9.09
C ALA A 52 1.96 -2.67 10.57
N ARG A 53 2.33 -1.43 10.89
CA ARG A 53 2.65 -1.03 12.28
C ARG A 53 1.40 -0.96 13.15
N ALA A 54 0.28 -0.49 12.62
CA ALA A 54 -0.98 -0.39 13.34
C ALA A 54 -1.58 -1.78 13.68
N SER A 55 -1.47 -2.75 12.77
CA SER A 55 -1.88 -4.14 13.01
C SER A 55 -0.92 -4.92 13.92
N GLY A 56 0.27 -4.37 14.17
CA GLY A 56 1.42 -5.00 14.84
C GLY A 56 1.33 -5.23 16.36
N HIS A 57 0.14 -5.38 16.96
CA HIS A 57 0.03 -5.83 18.37
C HIS A 57 0.68 -7.22 18.61
N HIS A 58 1.04 -7.96 17.53
CA HIS A 58 1.70 -9.27 17.56
C HIS A 58 2.87 -9.40 16.55
N GLY A 59 3.85 -8.49 16.59
CA GLY A 59 5.19 -8.73 16.02
C GLY A 59 5.57 -7.89 14.79
N SER A 60 6.75 -7.26 14.91
CA SER A 60 7.61 -6.59 13.91
C SER A 60 7.04 -5.58 12.89
N GLY A 61 5.73 -5.47 12.64
CA GLY A 61 5.17 -4.55 11.64
C GLY A 61 5.60 -4.87 10.20
N SER A 62 5.53 -6.16 9.83
CA SER A 62 5.89 -6.68 8.51
C SER A 62 4.95 -6.15 7.42
N ILE A 63 5.51 -5.63 6.31
CA ILE A 63 4.72 -5.14 5.15
C ILE A 63 3.92 -6.28 4.54
N ALA A 64 4.48 -7.49 4.51
CA ALA A 64 3.80 -8.68 4.00
C ALA A 64 2.56 -9.09 4.82
N GLN A 65 2.37 -8.52 6.01
CA GLN A 65 1.20 -8.75 6.87
C GLN A 65 0.32 -7.51 7.00
N ALA A 66 0.55 -6.47 6.18
CA ALA A 66 -0.22 -5.25 6.23
C ALA A 66 -1.62 -5.47 5.64
N PRO A 67 -2.71 -5.19 6.38
CA PRO A 67 -4.07 -5.27 5.83
C PRO A 67 -4.25 -4.44 4.55
N LEU A 68 -3.57 -3.30 4.46
CA LEU A 68 -3.64 -2.44 3.28
C LEU A 68 -2.96 -3.06 2.04
N LEU A 69 -2.00 -3.97 2.21
CA LEU A 69 -1.39 -4.69 1.09
C LEU A 69 -2.44 -5.50 0.34
N ASP A 70 -3.25 -6.26 1.06
CA ASP A 70 -4.33 -7.07 0.46
C ASP A 70 -5.32 -6.20 -0.30
N GLU A 71 -5.71 -5.04 0.26
CA GLU A 71 -6.62 -4.12 -0.44
C GLU A 71 -6.04 -3.54 -1.73
N ILE A 72 -4.72 -3.29 -1.76
CA ILE A 72 -4.00 -2.81 -2.94
C ILE A 72 -3.94 -3.92 -4.00
N LEU A 73 -3.57 -5.15 -3.59
CA LEU A 73 -3.41 -6.28 -4.51
C LEU A 73 -4.74 -6.76 -5.09
N ILE A 74 -5.82 -6.73 -4.29
CA ILE A 74 -7.18 -7.07 -4.75
C ILE A 74 -7.75 -5.93 -5.62
N GLY A 75 -7.18 -4.72 -5.54
CA GLY A 75 -7.71 -3.52 -6.20
C GLY A 75 -8.98 -2.98 -5.54
N SER A 76 -9.30 -3.42 -4.31
CA SER A 76 -10.49 -3.03 -3.57
C SER A 76 -10.41 -1.60 -3.04
N ASN A 77 -9.20 -1.08 -2.81
CA ASN A 77 -9.00 0.33 -2.51
C ASN A 77 -8.87 1.11 -3.82
N PRO A 78 -9.84 1.97 -4.19
CA PRO A 78 -9.85 2.55 -5.51
C PRO A 78 -8.69 3.51 -5.75
N GLU A 79 -8.15 4.21 -4.75
CA GLU A 79 -6.98 5.07 -4.97
C GLU A 79 -6.24 5.30 -3.64
N PRO A 80 -5.38 4.35 -3.21
CA PRO A 80 -4.72 4.40 -1.91
C PRO A 80 -3.88 5.66 -1.67
N TRP A 81 -3.45 6.34 -2.73
CA TRP A 81 -2.71 7.60 -2.72
C TRP A 81 -3.59 8.86 -2.71
N ARG A 82 -4.88 8.76 -3.04
CA ARG A 82 -5.84 9.87 -2.98
C ARG A 82 -6.57 9.95 -1.65
N THR A 83 -6.60 8.86 -0.92
CA THR A 83 -6.98 8.90 0.49
C THR A 83 -5.84 9.60 1.23
N PRO A 84 -6.07 10.75 1.88
CA PRO A 84 -5.10 11.24 2.85
C PRO A 84 -4.82 10.09 3.82
N ILE A 85 -3.58 9.98 4.30
CA ILE A 85 -3.23 9.06 5.39
C ILE A 85 -4.01 9.54 6.62
N HIS A 86 -5.29 9.21 6.66
CA HIS A 86 -6.25 9.71 7.60
C HIS A 86 -6.42 8.61 8.65
N PRO A 87 -6.50 8.97 9.93
CA PRO A 87 -6.65 8.02 11.03
C PRO A 87 -7.86 7.08 10.90
N THR A 88 -8.78 7.28 9.94
CA THR A 88 -9.93 6.42 9.67
C THR A 88 -9.59 5.06 9.03
N LEU A 89 -8.49 4.93 8.29
CA LEU A 89 -7.99 3.61 7.87
C LEU A 89 -7.32 2.87 9.04
N ILE A 90 -6.74 3.61 9.98
CA ILE A 90 -6.25 3.08 11.25
C ILE A 90 -7.44 2.67 12.15
N ASP A 91 -8.51 3.46 12.17
CA ASP A 91 -9.74 3.21 12.95
C ASP A 91 -10.48 1.96 12.46
N LYS A 92 -10.61 1.76 11.14
CA LYS A 92 -11.19 0.53 10.58
C LYS A 92 -10.35 -0.73 10.83
N ALA A 93 -9.04 -0.60 10.98
CA ALA A 93 -8.15 -1.70 11.35
C ALA A 93 -8.11 -1.96 12.88
N LEU A 94 -8.74 -1.10 13.69
CA LEU A 94 -8.81 -1.17 15.16
C LEU A 94 -10.19 -1.58 15.70
N THR A 95 -11.21 -1.69 14.86
CA THR A 95 -12.51 -2.29 15.25
C THR A 95 -12.45 -3.82 15.14
N PRO A 96 -12.76 -4.56 16.22
CA PRO A 96 -12.72 -6.04 16.26
C PRO A 96 -13.82 -6.70 15.40
#